data_AF-C7DQB2-F1
#
_entry.id   AF-C7DQB2-F1
#
_cell.length_a   1.000
_cell.length_b   1.000
_cell.length_c   1.000
_cell.angle_alpha   90.00
_cell.angle_beta   90.00
_cell.angle_gamma   90.00
#
_symmetry.space_group_name_H-M   'P 1'
#
loop_
_entity.id
_entity.type
_entity.pdbx_description
1 polymer ?
#
loop_
_entity_poly.entity_id
_entity_poly.type
_entity_poly.pdbx_seq_one_letter_code
_entity_poly.pdbx_strand_id
1 'polypeptide(L)'
;LSTTTLEVLKEDGKTLVSKKTTSKDKSSTEEKFNDKGELAEKTMVRANGTRLEYTEVKSDGSGKAKETLKDYALEGTLTAEKATLVVKEGTVTL
;
A
#
# COMPACT_ATOMS: atom_id res chain seq x y z
N LEU A 1 -11.26 22.21 4.16
CA LEU A 1 -11.35 20.74 4.00
C LEU A 1 -10.03 20.12 4.43
N SER A 2 -10.06 19.11 5.31
CA SER A 2 -8.85 18.49 5.87
C SER A 2 -8.44 17.20 5.15
N THR A 3 -9.36 16.57 4.42
CA THR A 3 -9.16 15.30 3.70
C THR A 3 -10.11 15.25 2.52
N THR A 4 -9.71 14.59 1.44
CA THR A 4 -10.59 14.23 0.31
C THR A 4 -10.51 12.73 0.07
N THR A 5 -11.66 12.09 -0.17
CA THR A 5 -11.75 10.66 -0.48
C THR A 5 -12.47 10.49 -1.81
N LEU A 6 -11.88 9.71 -2.70
CA LEU A 6 -12.46 9.28 -3.98
C LEU A 6 -12.64 7.76 -3.93
N GLU A 7 -13.86 7.29 -4.12
CA GLU A 7 -14.21 5.86 -4.14
C GLU A 7 -14.78 5.49 -5.49
N VAL A 8 -14.38 4.32 -5.99
CA VAL A 8 -14.95 3.68 -7.18
C VAL A 8 -15.58 2.38 -6.72
N LEU A 9 -16.85 2.21 -7.04
CA LEU A 9 -17.67 1.06 -6.66
C LEU A 9 -17.98 0.23 -7.91
N LYS A 10 -18.29 -1.05 -7.72
CA LYS A 10 -18.95 -1.88 -8.75
C LYS A 10 -20.35 -1.34 -9.01
N GLU A 11 -21.01 -1.88 -10.03
CA GLU A 11 -22.38 -1.51 -10.42
C GLU A 11 -23.41 -1.70 -9.29
N ASP A 12 -23.13 -2.62 -8.35
CA ASP A 12 -23.96 -2.83 -7.16
C ASP A 12 -23.99 -1.64 -6.19
N GLY A 13 -23.12 -0.64 -6.39
CA GLY A 13 -22.98 0.55 -5.56
C GLY A 13 -22.48 0.27 -4.13
N LYS A 14 -22.01 -0.94 -3.85
CA LYS A 14 -21.60 -1.39 -2.50
C LYS A 14 -20.17 -1.92 -2.47
N THR A 15 -19.78 -2.69 -3.47
CA THR A 15 -18.48 -3.35 -3.50
C THR A 15 -17.44 -2.36 -4.01
N LEU A 16 -16.44 -2.05 -3.17
CA LEU A 16 -15.34 -1.17 -3.56
C LEU A 16 -14.47 -1.84 -4.64
N VAL A 17 -14.10 -1.07 -5.65
CA VAL A 17 -13.05 -1.40 -6.63
C VAL A 17 -11.75 -0.73 -6.22
N SER A 18 -11.83 0.56 -5.87
CA SER A 18 -10.68 1.32 -5.39
C SER A 18 -11.09 2.47 -4.49
N LYS A 19 -10.18 2.87 -3.61
CA LYS A 19 -10.35 4.02 -2.72
C LYS A 19 -9.05 4.82 -2.68
N LYS A 20 -9.14 6.13 -2.88
CA LYS A 20 -8.02 7.06 -2.72
C LYS A 20 -8.36 8.13 -1.70
N THR A 21 -7.58 8.18 -0.63
CA THR A 21 -7.68 9.20 0.41
C THR A 21 -6.47 10.11 0.34
N THR A 22 -6.68 11.43 0.28
CA THR A 22 -5.62 12.44 0.32
C THR A 22 -5.80 13.34 1.53
N SER A 23 -4.76 13.44 2.35
CA SER A 23 -4.75 14.17 3.62
C SER A 23 -4.31 15.62 3.44
N LYS A 24 -4.50 16.44 4.50
CA LYS A 24 -4.11 17.86 4.51
C LYS A 24 -2.63 18.08 4.22
N ASP A 25 -1.77 17.20 4.71
CA ASP A 25 -0.31 17.21 4.52
C ASP A 25 0.13 16.76 3.11
N LYS A 26 -0.83 16.49 2.21
CA LYS A 26 -0.63 16.02 0.84
C LYS A 26 -0.13 14.58 0.72
N SER A 27 -0.04 13.83 1.82
CA SER A 27 0.08 12.38 1.74
C SER A 27 -1.19 11.77 1.19
N SER A 28 -1.07 10.60 0.55
CA SER A 28 -2.22 9.86 0.04
C SER A 28 -2.08 8.36 0.20
N THR A 29 -3.20 7.70 0.43
CA THR A 29 -3.32 6.24 0.42
C THR A 29 -4.29 5.84 -0.68
N GLU A 30 -3.85 4.92 -1.54
CA GLU A 30 -4.65 4.31 -2.59
C GLU A 30 -4.76 2.81 -2.34
N GLU A 31 -6.00 2.30 -2.32
CA GLU A 31 -6.34 0.91 -2.04
C GLU A 31 -7.10 0.35 -3.24
N LYS A 32 -6.76 -0.86 -3.67
CA LYS A 32 -7.53 -1.63 -4.65
C LYS A 32 -8.03 -2.90 -4.01
N PHE A 33 -9.24 -3.30 -4.38
CA PHE A 33 -9.94 -4.43 -3.79
C PHE A 33 -10.21 -5.50 -4.87
N ASN A 34 -10.17 -6.77 -4.46
CA ASN A 34 -10.51 -7.88 -5.33
C ASN A 34 -12.04 -8.00 -5.50
N ASP A 35 -12.49 -8.98 -6.30
CA ASP A 35 -13.94 -9.17 -6.56
C ASP A 35 -14.76 -9.58 -5.32
N LYS A 36 -14.12 -9.96 -4.22
CA LYS A 36 -14.75 -10.21 -2.92
C LYS A 36 -14.80 -8.97 -2.03
N GLY A 37 -14.25 -7.84 -2.48
CA GLY A 37 -14.11 -6.62 -1.70
C GLY A 37 -12.94 -6.65 -0.69
N GLU A 38 -12.04 -7.62 -0.78
CA GLU A 38 -10.87 -7.72 0.10
C GLU A 38 -9.71 -6.89 -0.48
N LEU A 39 -8.86 -6.32 0.39
CA LEU A 39 -7.71 -5.53 -0.03
C LEU A 39 -6.72 -6.39 -0.83
N ALA A 40 -6.39 -5.97 -2.05
CA ALA A 40 -5.44 -6.65 -2.92
C ALA A 40 -4.13 -5.87 -3.11
N GLU A 41 -4.22 -4.54 -3.16
CA GLU A 41 -3.08 -3.64 -3.28
C GLU A 41 -3.28 -2.39 -2.40
N LYS A 42 -2.19 -1.89 -1.82
CA LYS A 42 -2.16 -0.63 -1.08
C LYS A 42 -0.91 0.15 -1.42
N THR A 43 -1.07 1.38 -1.89
CA THR A 43 0.02 2.32 -2.14
C THR A 43 -0.13 3.51 -1.22
N MET A 44 0.89 3.80 -0.42
CA MET A 44 0.96 4.99 0.43
C MET A 44 2.04 5.90 -0.12
N VAL A 45 1.67 7.13 -0.48
CA VAL A 45 2.60 8.18 -0.90
C VAL A 45 2.70 9.18 0.24
N ARG A 46 3.89 9.31 0.82
CA ARG A 46 4.17 10.27 1.90
C ARG A 46 4.30 11.69 1.33
N ALA A 47 4.17 12.70 2.18
CA ALA A 47 4.29 14.11 1.78
C ALA A 47 5.65 14.45 1.14
N ASN A 48 6.71 13.70 1.49
CA ASN A 48 8.04 13.84 0.90
C ASN A 48 8.23 13.06 -0.41
N GLY A 49 7.18 12.42 -0.93
CA GLY A 49 7.17 11.68 -2.20
C GLY A 49 7.61 10.22 -2.11
N THR A 50 8.15 9.75 -0.98
CA THR A 50 8.49 8.32 -0.82
C THR A 50 7.23 7.47 -0.76
N ARG A 51 7.35 6.19 -1.15
CA ARG A 51 6.20 5.31 -1.31
C ARG A 51 6.39 4.00 -0.56
N LEU A 52 5.32 3.53 0.07
CA LEU A 52 5.17 2.14 0.50
C LEU A 52 4.14 1.47 -0.40
N GLU A 53 4.54 0.38 -1.03
CA GLU A 53 3.77 -0.36 -2.02
C GLU A 53 3.58 -1.79 -1.50
N TYR A 54 2.33 -2.14 -1.22
CA TYR A 54 1.93 -3.50 -0.85
C TYR A 54 1.12 -4.10 -1.99
N THR A 55 1.59 -5.23 -2.50
CA THR A 55 0.97 -5.94 -3.61
C THR A 55 0.74 -7.40 -3.26
N GLU A 56 -0.15 -8.04 -4.01
CA GLU A 56 -0.53 -9.44 -3.79
C GLU A 56 -0.98 -9.69 -2.34
N VAL A 57 -1.70 -8.72 -1.76
CA VAL A 57 -2.21 -8.83 -0.39
C VAL A 57 -3.28 -9.91 -0.37
N LYS A 58 -3.11 -10.86 0.54
CA LYS A 58 -4.00 -12.00 0.77
C LYS A 58 -4.97 -11.71 1.91
N SER A 59 -5.96 -12.58 2.07
CA SER A 59 -6.97 -12.47 3.13
C SER A 59 -6.41 -12.55 4.56
N ASP A 60 -5.23 -13.14 4.75
CA ASP A 60 -4.51 -13.17 6.03
C ASP A 60 -3.67 -11.90 6.29
N GLY A 61 -3.72 -10.92 5.39
CA GLY A 61 -2.95 -9.67 5.47
C GLY A 61 -1.49 -9.82 5.04
N SER A 62 -1.06 -11.00 4.58
CA SER A 62 0.29 -11.18 4.03
C SER A 62 0.39 -10.72 2.58
N GLY A 63 1.58 -10.33 2.15
CA GLY A 63 1.81 -9.87 0.78
C GLY A 63 3.28 -9.52 0.52
N LYS A 64 3.53 -8.90 -0.64
CA LYS A 64 4.83 -8.30 -0.96
C LYS A 64 4.87 -6.87 -0.47
N ALA A 65 6.05 -6.42 -0.04
CA ALA A 65 6.28 -5.04 0.37
C ALA A 65 7.46 -4.45 -0.38
N LYS A 66 7.30 -3.20 -0.82
CA LYS A 66 8.36 -2.40 -1.39
C LYS A 66 8.29 -0.99 -0.83
N GLU A 67 9.44 -0.44 -0.46
CA GLU A 67 9.58 0.97 -0.13
C GLU A 67 10.42 1.66 -1.20
N THR A 68 9.81 2.56 -1.95
CA THR A 68 10.48 3.37 -2.97
C THR A 68 10.91 4.70 -2.33
N LEU A 69 12.21 4.87 -2.18
CA LEU A 69 12.86 6.09 -1.68
C LEU A 69 13.36 6.93 -2.87
N LYS A 70 14.06 8.03 -2.60
CA LYS A 70 14.48 8.97 -3.65
C LYS A 70 15.39 8.32 -4.71
N ASP A 71 16.38 7.55 -4.24
CA ASP A 71 17.47 7.06 -5.10
C ASP A 71 17.54 5.53 -5.16
N TYR A 72 16.78 4.82 -4.32
CA TYR A 72 16.78 3.37 -4.24
C TYR A 72 15.43 2.84 -3.76
N ALA A 73 15.24 1.53 -3.89
CA ALA A 73 14.08 0.84 -3.34
C ALA A 73 14.52 -0.31 -2.44
N LEU A 74 13.72 -0.58 -1.42
CA LEU A 74 13.86 -1.72 -0.53
C LEU A 74 12.70 -2.68 -0.79
N GLU A 75 12.98 -3.97 -0.79
CA GLU A 75 11.98 -5.01 -1.02
C GLU A 75 11.91 -5.96 0.17
N GLY A 76 10.75 -6.59 0.34
CA GLY A 76 10.52 -7.56 1.38
C GLY A 76 9.08 -8.04 1.43
N THR A 77 8.60 -8.34 2.63
CA THR A 77 7.31 -8.98 2.84
C THR A 77 6.43 -8.18 3.80
N LEU A 78 5.12 -8.29 3.59
CA LEU A 78 4.08 -7.83 4.50
C LEU A 78 3.50 -9.03 5.24
N THR A 79 3.28 -8.88 6.53
CA THR A 79 2.38 -9.71 7.34
C THR A 79 1.31 -8.82 7.97
N ALA A 80 0.30 -9.42 8.60
CA ALA A 80 -0.70 -8.67 9.37
C ALA A 80 -0.09 -7.80 10.49
N GLU A 81 1.10 -8.15 10.99
CA GLU A 81 1.75 -7.42 12.08
C GLU A 81 2.63 -6.26 11.57
N LYS A 82 3.40 -6.50 10.49
CA LYS A 82 4.40 -5.54 10.00
C LYS A 82 4.84 -5.82 8.57
N ALA A 83 5.40 -4.79 7.94
CA ALA A 83 6.27 -4.97 6.78
C ALA A 83 7.73 -5.15 7.24
N THR A 84 8.45 -6.09 6.63
CA THR A 84 9.88 -6.30 6.84
C THR A 84 10.58 -6.16 5.48
N LEU A 85 11.46 -5.17 5.37
CA LEU A 85 12.27 -4.91 4.18
C LEU A 85 13.69 -5.36 4.48
N VAL A 86 14.36 -5.96 3.49
CA VAL A 86 15.63 -6.67 3.73
C VAL A 86 16.70 -6.21 2.76
N VAL A 87 17.89 -5.92 3.29
CA VAL A 87 19.11 -5.73 2.50
C VAL A 87 20.13 -6.78 2.91
N LYS A 88 20.71 -7.49 1.95
CA LYS A 88 21.75 -8.50 2.20
C LYS A 88 23.07 -8.10 1.54
N GLU A 89 24.14 -8.17 2.31
CA GLU A 89 25.50 -7.95 1.85
C GLU A 89 26.41 -9.01 2.51
N GLY A 90 26.88 -9.98 1.72
CA GLY A 90 27.62 -11.13 2.22
C GLY A 90 26.84 -11.91 3.29
N THR A 91 27.38 -11.97 4.51
CA THR A 91 26.75 -12.62 5.67
C THR A 91 25.85 -11.70 6.49
N VAL A 92 25.81 -10.40 6.16
CA VAL A 92 25.04 -9.39 6.90
C VAL A 92 23.65 -9.26 6.30
N THR A 93 22.66 -9.17 7.19
CA THR A 93 21.27 -8.83 6.84
C THR A 93 20.86 -7.62 7.66
N LEU A 94 20.40 -6.57 6.98
CA LEU A 94 19.75 -5.40 7.55
C LEU A 94 18.24 -5.52 7.35
#